data_AF-A0A417C9S0-F1
#
_entry.id   AF-A0A417C9S0-F1
#
_cell.length_a   1.000
_cell.length_b   1.000
_cell.length_c   1.000
_cell.angle_alpha   90.00
_cell.angle_beta   90.00
_cell.angle_gamma   90.00
#
_symmetry.space_group_name_H-M   'P 1'
#
loop_
_entity.id
_entity.type
_entity.pdbx_description
1 polymer ?
#
loop_
_entity_poly.entity_id
_entity_poly.type
_entity_poly.pdbx_seq_one_letter_code
_entity_poly.pdbx_strand_id
1 'polypeptide(L)'
;MVRNCRLKIGCWISGHRETAERIITMKLGYLEFVEVLSKQLLNALNLQEQQIFFKKKAIDNKDRLFVETFENLSGKQLCGIDVKDLYERFMEGSSMESIFYSVQEEIEKLKTVGMLEGKMTPDSYQKIKKYLFVKPLNKKNHSLEMEDAVHEDVGDIACVLYMMRSNTNEYFTGIKIKNKHLEQWEMTKEAVMEEAFKNTYQMAPPLLYTNHGNEWGEPFMENGASCLSKSDRVRGIQLSTNAEEYGAVSVFYPGVLQRLAQLMASDLYIIFTSRNEGVIYSVNESNLENIKAELNEMVIEYGNGMVYEDDLLSEELYYYSRIEDKISVYMEKVKVSFTTVNLAEEH
;
A
#
# COMPACT_ATOMS: atom_id res chain seq x y z
N MET A 1 -65.33 1.08 -39.81
CA MET A 1 -64.89 2.25 -40.60
C MET A 1 -64.29 3.28 -39.65
N VAL A 2 -62.99 3.57 -39.72
CA VAL A 2 -62.33 4.55 -38.83
C VAL A 2 -61.43 5.49 -39.64
N ARG A 3 -61.87 6.74 -39.72
CA ARG A 3 -61.16 8.02 -39.97
C ARG A 3 -59.91 8.05 -40.87
N ASN A 4 -60.14 8.57 -42.08
CA ASN A 4 -59.40 9.57 -42.86
C ASN A 4 -57.87 9.48 -43.06
N CYS A 5 -57.49 9.51 -44.34
CA CYS A 5 -56.14 9.44 -44.87
C CYS A 5 -55.42 10.79 -45.06
N ARG A 6 -54.08 10.73 -44.98
CA ARG A 6 -53.07 11.43 -45.82
C ARG A 6 -53.12 12.96 -45.98
N LEU A 7 -52.19 13.65 -45.31
CA LEU A 7 -51.52 14.92 -45.66
C LEU A 7 -50.31 15.04 -44.69
N LYS A 8 -49.04 15.37 -45.03
CA LYS A 8 -48.32 15.72 -46.28
C LYS A 8 -46.93 15.04 -46.25
N ILE A 9 -46.22 14.95 -47.39
CA ILE A 9 -44.75 14.88 -47.46
C ILE A 9 -44.29 15.91 -48.50
N GLY A 10 -43.42 16.84 -48.11
CA GLY A 10 -43.01 17.95 -48.98
C GLY A 10 -42.32 19.08 -48.24
N CYS A 11 -41.12 18.83 -47.72
CA CYS A 11 -40.11 19.87 -47.54
C CYS A 11 -38.73 19.20 -47.53
N TRP A 12 -37.83 19.64 -48.42
CA TRP A 12 -36.49 19.11 -48.58
C TRP A 12 -35.48 20.15 -48.08
N ILE A 13 -34.45 19.68 -47.36
CA ILE A 13 -33.17 20.36 -47.12
C ILE A 13 -33.26 21.72 -46.39
N SER A 14 -33.52 21.68 -45.07
CA SER A 14 -32.78 22.48 -44.06
C SER A 14 -32.98 21.84 -42.68
N GLY A 15 -31.94 21.74 -41.85
CA GLY A 15 -32.04 21.18 -40.49
C GLY A 15 -30.98 20.15 -40.05
N HIS A 16 -30.12 19.64 -40.94
CA HIS A 16 -29.03 18.70 -40.60
C HIS A 16 -27.62 19.27 -40.87
N ARG A 17 -27.40 20.56 -40.59
CA ARG A 17 -26.07 21.19 -40.77
C ARG A 17 -25.60 22.10 -39.65
N GLU A 18 -26.41 22.34 -38.61
CA GLU A 18 -26.06 23.27 -37.52
C GLU A 18 -26.21 22.69 -36.09
N THR A 19 -26.79 21.49 -35.93
CA THR A 19 -26.91 20.79 -34.64
C THR A 19 -26.05 19.51 -34.55
N ALA A 20 -25.18 19.27 -35.53
CA ALA A 20 -23.96 18.50 -35.29
C ALA A 20 -22.93 19.43 -34.63
N GLU A 21 -23.22 19.80 -33.38
CA GLU A 21 -22.33 20.65 -32.59
C GLU A 21 -20.96 19.98 -32.47
N ARG A 22 -19.94 20.80 -32.68
CA ARG A 22 -18.51 20.48 -32.71
C ARG A 22 -18.01 19.87 -31.39
N ILE A 23 -18.25 18.58 -31.21
CA ILE A 23 -17.35 17.69 -30.44
C ILE A 23 -16.67 16.74 -31.43
N ILE A 24 -16.06 17.33 -32.47
CA ILE A 24 -14.86 16.75 -33.06
C ILE A 24 -13.76 17.09 -32.06
N THR A 25 -13.52 16.21 -31.10
CA THR A 25 -12.27 16.24 -30.34
C THR A 25 -11.16 16.05 -31.36
N MET A 26 -10.47 17.13 -31.73
CA MET A 26 -9.21 17.04 -32.46
C MET A 26 -8.25 16.29 -31.53
N LYS A 27 -8.15 14.96 -31.74
CA LYS A 27 -7.15 14.15 -31.05
C LYS A 27 -5.80 14.70 -31.49
N LEU A 28 -5.09 15.34 -30.55
CA LEU A 28 -3.76 15.89 -30.73
C LEU A 28 -2.91 14.88 -31.49
N GLY A 29 -2.23 15.32 -32.56
CA GLY A 29 -1.26 14.43 -33.21
C GLY A 29 -0.16 14.04 -32.24
N TYR A 30 0.46 12.87 -32.39
CA TYR A 30 1.48 12.37 -31.45
C TYR A 30 2.54 13.42 -31.05
N LEU A 31 3.08 14.16 -32.03
CA LEU A 31 4.07 15.23 -31.78
C LEU A 31 3.46 16.47 -31.08
N GLU A 32 2.20 16.78 -31.37
CA GLU A 32 1.45 17.88 -30.75
C GLU A 32 1.15 17.56 -29.28
N PHE A 33 0.80 16.31 -28.97
CA PHE A 33 0.68 15.80 -27.61
C PHE A 33 2.00 15.90 -26.85
N VAL A 34 3.12 15.49 -27.46
CA VAL A 34 4.47 15.65 -26.86
C VAL A 34 4.77 17.12 -26.57
N GLU A 35 4.45 18.03 -27.50
CA GLU A 35 4.69 19.47 -27.34
C GLU A 35 3.84 20.08 -26.22
N VAL A 36 2.54 19.74 -26.13
CA VAL A 36 1.66 20.20 -25.05
C VAL A 36 2.13 19.67 -23.70
N LEU A 37 2.47 18.37 -23.59
CA LEU A 37 3.00 17.77 -22.36
C LEU A 37 4.29 18.46 -21.91
N SER A 38 5.22 18.66 -22.86
CA SER A 38 6.50 19.35 -22.60
C SER A 38 6.28 20.76 -22.06
N LYS A 39 5.40 21.57 -22.69
CA LYS A 39 5.07 22.93 -22.24
C LYS A 39 4.41 22.97 -20.87
N GLN A 40 3.51 22.02 -20.58
CA GLN A 40 2.88 21.93 -19.25
C GLN A 40 3.90 21.60 -18.17
N LEU A 41 4.77 20.61 -18.40
CA LEU A 41 5.84 20.22 -17.46
C LEU A 41 6.87 21.34 -17.25
N LEU A 42 7.27 22.03 -18.32
CA LEU A 42 8.21 23.16 -18.25
C LEU A 42 7.69 24.25 -17.31
N ASN A 43 6.44 24.67 -17.51
CA ASN A 43 5.79 25.69 -16.68
C ASN A 43 5.58 25.23 -15.23
N ALA A 44 5.07 24.02 -15.02
CA ALA A 44 4.73 23.53 -13.68
C ALA A 44 5.96 23.25 -12.80
N LEU A 45 7.08 22.84 -13.42
CA LEU A 45 8.31 22.50 -12.71
C LEU A 45 9.33 23.64 -12.69
N ASN A 46 9.01 24.81 -13.24
CA ASN A 46 9.90 25.98 -13.41
C ASN A 46 11.24 25.61 -14.09
N LEU A 47 11.17 24.85 -15.18
CA LEU A 47 12.33 24.40 -15.95
C LEU A 47 12.69 25.40 -17.06
N GLN A 48 13.97 25.43 -17.45
CA GLN A 48 14.40 26.10 -18.68
C GLN A 48 14.18 25.19 -19.91
N GLU A 49 14.01 25.76 -21.11
CA GLU A 49 13.76 24.99 -22.34
C GLU A 49 14.84 23.94 -22.64
N GLN A 50 16.10 24.17 -22.24
CA GLN A 50 17.19 23.20 -22.46
C GLN A 50 17.10 21.97 -21.53
N GLN A 51 16.29 22.05 -20.47
CA GLN A 51 16.13 21.00 -19.47
C GLN A 51 15.03 19.99 -19.81
N ILE A 52 14.30 20.19 -20.91
CA ILE A 52 13.27 19.26 -21.37
C ILE A 52 13.39 19.04 -22.89
N PHE A 53 13.63 17.80 -23.31
CA PHE A 53 13.82 17.49 -24.72
C PHE A 53 13.27 16.12 -25.12
N PHE A 54 12.57 16.09 -26.26
CA PHE A 54 12.07 14.86 -26.85
C PHE A 54 13.14 14.19 -27.72
N LYS A 55 13.29 12.88 -27.59
CA LYS A 55 14.24 12.09 -28.38
C LYS A 55 13.57 10.85 -28.96
N LYS A 56 13.36 10.92 -30.27
CA LYS A 56 13.03 9.77 -31.12
C LYS A 56 14.25 8.87 -31.27
N LYS A 57 14.16 7.57 -30.97
CA LYS A 57 15.34 6.67 -31.02
C LYS A 57 15.01 5.29 -31.57
N ALA A 58 15.81 4.83 -32.53
CA ALA A 58 15.54 3.65 -33.35
C ALA A 58 16.10 2.31 -32.77
N ILE A 59 16.63 2.31 -31.54
CA ILE A 59 17.45 1.18 -31.02
C ILE A 59 16.87 0.55 -29.74
N ASP A 60 16.09 1.28 -28.93
CA ASP A 60 15.32 0.74 -27.79
C ASP A 60 13.79 0.78 -27.99
N ASN A 61 13.34 1.12 -29.20
CA ASN A 61 11.92 1.12 -29.64
C ASN A 61 10.95 1.99 -28.81
N LYS A 62 11.45 2.86 -27.93
CA LYS A 62 10.67 3.73 -27.05
C LYS A 62 11.03 5.21 -27.30
N ASP A 63 10.04 5.99 -27.70
CA ASP A 63 10.16 7.44 -27.91
C ASP A 63 10.06 8.14 -26.55
N ARG A 64 11.11 8.87 -26.14
CA ARG A 64 11.23 9.39 -24.77
C ARG A 64 11.26 10.91 -24.67
N LEU A 65 10.60 11.45 -23.65
CA LEU A 65 10.73 12.83 -23.20
C LEU A 65 11.70 12.83 -22.03
N PHE A 66 12.85 13.46 -22.21
CA PHE A 66 13.85 13.62 -21.18
C PHE A 66 13.61 14.92 -20.42
N VAL A 67 13.53 14.82 -19.09
CA VAL A 67 13.48 15.95 -18.16
C VAL A 67 14.74 15.87 -17.31
N GLU A 68 15.58 16.90 -17.39
CA GLU A 68 16.74 17.05 -16.53
C GLU A 68 16.25 17.37 -15.10
N THR A 69 16.46 16.42 -14.19
CA THR A 69 16.19 16.58 -12.77
C THR A 69 17.45 17.08 -12.04
N PHE A 70 17.23 17.57 -10.83
CA PHE A 70 18.16 18.30 -9.96
C PHE A 70 19.59 17.74 -9.94
N GLU A 71 20.55 18.65 -9.81
CA GLU A 71 21.90 18.28 -9.39
C GLU A 71 21.88 17.68 -7.99
N ASN A 72 22.28 16.43 -7.87
CA ASN A 72 22.69 15.81 -6.61
C ASN A 72 24.23 15.73 -6.56
N LEU A 73 24.78 15.12 -5.51
CA LEU A 73 26.22 14.89 -5.37
C LEU A 73 26.81 14.01 -6.49
N SER A 74 25.95 13.31 -7.24
CA SER A 74 26.27 12.41 -8.35
C SER A 74 26.18 13.09 -9.73
N GLY A 75 25.72 14.34 -9.81
CA GLY A 75 25.59 15.15 -11.03
C GLY A 75 24.14 15.48 -11.43
N LYS A 76 23.95 15.92 -12.68
CA LYS A 76 22.63 16.14 -13.29
C LYS A 76 21.95 14.80 -13.57
N GLN A 77 20.80 14.58 -12.94
CA GLN A 77 20.00 13.37 -13.17
C GLN A 77 19.02 13.60 -14.34
N LEU A 78 18.65 12.55 -15.07
CA LEU A 78 17.77 12.64 -16.24
C LEU A 78 16.62 11.64 -16.11
N CYS A 79 15.41 12.16 -15.90
CA CYS A 79 14.18 11.39 -15.98
C CYS A 79 13.83 11.17 -17.47
N GLY A 80 13.68 9.92 -17.89
CA GLY A 80 13.35 9.56 -19.27
C GLY A 80 11.96 8.91 -19.36
N ILE A 81 10.95 9.73 -19.61
CA ILE A 81 9.52 9.37 -19.64
C ILE A 81 9.20 8.67 -20.96
N ASP A 82 8.46 7.56 -20.93
CA ASP A 82 7.94 6.93 -22.15
C ASP A 82 6.71 7.68 -22.65
N VAL A 83 6.85 8.39 -23.78
CA VAL A 83 5.77 9.23 -24.31
C VAL A 83 4.79 8.42 -25.16
N LYS A 84 5.18 7.24 -25.63
CA LYS A 84 4.33 6.38 -26.45
C LYS A 84 3.23 5.77 -25.59
N ASP A 85 3.61 5.19 -24.45
CA ASP A 85 2.68 4.57 -23.50
C ASP A 85 1.67 5.63 -22.95
N LEU A 86 2.13 6.86 -22.72
CA LEU A 86 1.25 7.98 -22.31
C LEU A 86 0.31 8.45 -23.43
N TYR A 87 0.76 8.47 -24.69
CA TYR A 87 -0.10 8.81 -25.81
C TYR A 87 -1.15 7.73 -26.09
N GLU A 88 -0.81 6.45 -25.89
CA GLU A 88 -1.78 5.35 -25.99
C GLU A 88 -2.89 5.52 -24.93
N ARG A 89 -2.53 5.79 -23.67
CA ARG A 89 -3.48 6.18 -22.60
C ARG A 89 -4.34 7.39 -22.96
N PHE A 90 -3.78 8.40 -23.63
CA PHE A 90 -4.53 9.58 -24.12
C PHE A 90 -5.54 9.19 -25.20
N MET A 91 -5.11 8.36 -26.16
CA MET A 91 -5.94 7.88 -27.27
C MET A 91 -7.10 7.00 -26.80
N GLU A 92 -6.91 6.27 -25.70
CA GLU A 92 -7.90 5.45 -24.99
C GLU A 92 -8.90 6.27 -24.14
N GLY A 93 -8.61 7.55 -23.87
CA GLY A 93 -9.55 8.48 -23.23
C GLY A 93 -9.06 9.14 -21.94
N SER A 94 -7.82 8.89 -21.50
CA SER A 94 -7.22 9.66 -20.40
C SER A 94 -7.12 11.13 -20.78
N SER A 95 -7.51 12.04 -19.88
CA SER A 95 -7.37 13.48 -20.14
C SER A 95 -5.90 13.90 -20.16
N MET A 96 -5.59 14.97 -20.91
CA MET A 96 -4.25 15.57 -20.92
C MET A 96 -3.79 15.94 -19.51
N GLU A 97 -4.71 16.45 -18.69
CA GLU A 97 -4.47 16.84 -17.31
C GLU A 97 -4.15 15.63 -16.40
N SER A 98 -4.87 14.51 -16.54
CA SER A 98 -4.59 13.26 -15.82
C SER A 98 -3.19 12.71 -16.14
N ILE A 99 -2.82 12.72 -17.43
CA ILE A 99 -1.48 12.34 -17.89
C ILE A 99 -0.42 13.28 -17.32
N PHE A 100 -0.65 14.59 -17.41
CA PHE A 100 0.26 15.59 -16.89
C PHE A 100 0.52 15.42 -15.38
N TYR A 101 -0.52 15.24 -14.55
CA TYR A 101 -0.35 14.99 -13.12
C TYR A 101 0.39 13.68 -12.85
N SER A 102 0.06 12.60 -13.58
CA SER A 102 0.76 11.31 -13.48
C SER A 102 2.27 11.43 -13.73
N VAL A 103 2.67 12.21 -14.74
CA VAL A 103 4.08 12.46 -15.08
C VAL A 103 4.74 13.41 -14.08
N GLN A 104 4.04 14.48 -13.66
CA GLN A 104 4.56 15.38 -12.63
C GLN A 104 4.86 14.63 -11.32
N GLU A 105 3.95 13.74 -10.89
CA GLU A 105 4.12 12.95 -9.68
C GLU A 105 5.32 11.99 -9.76
N GLU A 106 5.53 11.34 -10.91
CA GLU A 106 6.71 10.48 -11.17
C GLU A 106 8.00 11.29 -11.11
N ILE A 107 8.05 12.47 -11.75
CA ILE A 107 9.21 13.35 -11.66
C ILE A 107 9.42 13.80 -10.21
N GLU A 108 8.39 14.20 -9.47
CA GLU A 108 8.48 14.58 -8.04
C GLU A 108 9.04 13.44 -7.18
N LYS A 109 8.58 12.19 -7.37
CA LYS A 109 9.12 11.01 -6.69
C LYS A 109 10.63 10.86 -6.93
N LEU A 110 11.09 11.03 -8.17
CA LEU A 110 12.53 10.99 -8.48
C LEU A 110 13.32 12.12 -7.79
N LYS A 111 12.77 13.34 -7.70
CA LYS A 111 13.39 14.43 -6.91
C LYS A 111 13.60 14.01 -5.46
N THR A 112 12.59 13.41 -4.85
CA THR A 112 12.64 12.96 -3.45
C THR A 112 13.61 11.78 -3.24
N VAL A 113 13.78 10.90 -4.23
CA VAL A 113 14.80 9.84 -4.20
C VAL A 113 16.21 10.44 -4.18
N GLY A 114 16.48 11.45 -5.02
CA GLY A 114 17.77 12.16 -5.02
C GLY A 114 18.09 12.86 -3.68
N MET A 115 17.08 13.22 -2.88
CA MET A 115 17.29 13.77 -1.53
C MET A 115 17.84 12.73 -0.53
N LEU A 116 17.58 11.43 -0.73
CA LEU A 116 18.10 10.34 0.11
C LEU A 116 19.61 10.12 -0.06
N GLU A 117 20.19 10.59 -1.16
CA GLU A 117 21.64 10.57 -1.41
C GLU A 117 22.35 11.81 -0.85
N GLY A 118 21.60 12.87 -0.54
CA GLY A 118 22.10 14.15 -0.04
C GLY A 118 22.01 14.31 1.49
N LYS A 119 22.24 15.55 1.96
CA LYS A 119 21.97 15.94 3.34
C LYS A 119 20.48 16.27 3.50
N MET A 120 19.80 15.63 4.44
CA MET A 120 18.40 15.92 4.76
C MET A 120 18.24 17.15 5.65
N THR A 121 17.02 17.68 5.70
CA THR A 121 16.57 18.79 6.53
C THR A 121 15.10 18.58 6.96
N PRO A 122 14.57 19.36 7.92
CA PRO A 122 13.13 19.37 8.20
C PRO A 122 12.26 19.70 6.96
N ASP A 123 12.75 20.54 6.05
CA ASP A 123 12.08 20.85 4.77
C ASP A 123 12.05 19.67 3.79
N SER A 124 13.05 18.78 3.82
CA SER A 124 13.01 17.57 2.98
C SER A 124 12.02 16.56 3.54
N TYR A 125 11.89 16.43 4.86
CA TYR A 125 10.83 15.62 5.49
C TYR A 125 9.43 16.03 4.99
N GLN A 126 9.10 17.32 4.97
CA GLN A 126 7.78 17.77 4.50
C GLN A 126 7.49 17.42 3.03
N LYS A 127 8.52 17.23 2.20
CA LYS A 127 8.38 16.86 0.78
C LYS A 127 8.23 15.34 0.59
N ILE A 128 8.96 14.55 1.38
CA ILE A 128 8.95 13.08 1.26
C ILE A 128 7.84 12.41 2.07
N LYS A 129 7.29 13.06 3.12
CA LYS A 129 6.40 12.40 4.07
C LYS A 129 5.17 11.75 3.42
N LYS A 130 4.64 12.32 2.33
CA LYS A 130 3.53 11.76 1.52
C LYS A 130 3.87 10.46 0.78
N TYR A 131 5.15 10.09 0.72
CA TYR A 131 5.67 8.90 0.07
C TYR A 131 6.24 7.88 1.08
N LEU A 132 6.18 8.16 2.38
CA LEU A 132 6.62 7.22 3.41
C LEU A 132 5.57 6.13 3.64
N PHE A 133 6.01 4.88 3.73
CA PHE A 133 5.14 3.73 3.97
C PHE A 133 5.89 2.65 4.76
N VAL A 134 5.16 1.66 5.28
CA VAL A 134 5.69 0.61 6.17
C VAL A 134 5.70 -0.74 5.46
N LYS A 135 6.76 -1.54 5.69
CA LYS A 135 6.79 -2.97 5.38
C LYS A 135 7.08 -3.79 6.64
N PRO A 136 6.27 -4.81 6.97
CA PRO A 136 6.58 -5.77 8.03
C PRO A 136 7.63 -6.76 7.49
N LEU A 137 8.69 -6.98 8.26
CA LEU A 137 9.78 -7.90 7.92
C LEU A 137 10.13 -8.78 9.12
N ASN A 138 10.50 -10.02 8.85
CA ASN A 138 11.05 -10.90 9.88
C ASN A 138 12.44 -10.40 10.35
N LYS A 139 12.58 -10.14 11.65
CA LYS A 139 13.78 -9.53 12.25
C LYS A 139 15.02 -10.42 12.21
N LYS A 140 14.83 -11.73 12.31
CA LYS A 140 15.92 -12.73 12.28
C LYS A 140 16.52 -12.78 10.89
N ASN A 141 15.67 -12.92 9.87
CA ASN A 141 16.08 -13.00 8.46
C ASN A 141 16.71 -11.68 7.96
N HIS A 142 16.26 -10.53 8.46
CA HIS A 142 16.73 -9.20 8.04
C HIS A 142 17.61 -8.48 9.08
N SER A 143 18.20 -9.22 10.03
CA SER A 143 18.88 -8.68 11.22
C SER A 143 19.93 -7.60 10.93
N LEU A 144 20.85 -7.84 9.99
CA LEU A 144 21.87 -6.87 9.55
C LEU A 144 21.26 -5.57 9.01
N GLU A 145 20.08 -5.64 8.39
CA GLU A 145 19.40 -4.47 7.85
C GLU A 145 18.58 -3.71 8.90
N MET A 146 18.29 -4.31 10.06
CA MET A 146 17.60 -3.61 11.15
C MET A 146 18.54 -2.68 11.93
N GLU A 147 19.85 -2.93 11.92
CA GLU A 147 20.84 -2.13 12.65
C GLU A 147 20.80 -0.64 12.30
N ASP A 148 20.60 -0.32 11.01
CA ASP A 148 20.62 1.07 10.52
C ASP A 148 19.26 1.60 10.03
N ALA A 149 18.19 0.81 10.13
CA ALA A 149 16.86 1.15 9.65
C ALA A 149 15.95 1.78 10.71
N VAL A 150 15.06 2.68 10.29
CA VAL A 150 13.97 3.18 11.12
C VAL A 150 12.84 2.14 11.16
N HIS A 151 12.52 1.63 12.34
CA HIS A 151 11.50 0.60 12.51
C HIS A 151 10.85 0.58 13.90
N GLU A 152 9.70 -0.08 14.00
CA GLU A 152 9.03 -0.44 15.25
C GLU A 152 8.93 -1.95 15.40
N ASP A 153 9.26 -2.45 16.58
CA ASP A 153 9.32 -3.88 16.88
C ASP A 153 8.01 -4.38 17.51
N VAL A 154 7.50 -5.48 16.98
CA VAL A 154 6.42 -6.27 17.60
C VAL A 154 6.85 -7.73 17.55
N GLY A 155 7.42 -8.23 18.65
CA GLY A 155 7.96 -9.60 18.72
C GLY A 155 9.16 -9.82 17.81
N ASP A 156 9.06 -10.85 16.94
CA ASP A 156 10.02 -11.18 15.89
C ASP A 156 9.78 -10.43 14.56
N ILE A 157 8.74 -9.57 14.50
CA ILE A 157 8.44 -8.70 13.36
C ILE A 157 8.96 -7.28 13.62
N ALA A 158 9.57 -6.69 12.59
CA ALA A 158 9.87 -5.26 12.52
C ALA A 158 8.97 -4.60 11.45
N CYS A 159 8.23 -3.59 11.85
CA CYS A 159 7.55 -2.66 10.95
C CYS A 159 8.55 -1.60 10.50
N VAL A 160 9.09 -1.74 9.30
CA VAL A 160 10.22 -0.94 8.79
C VAL A 160 9.75 0.17 7.87
N LEU A 161 10.34 1.36 8.02
CA LEU A 161 10.04 2.55 7.24
C LEU A 161 10.74 2.55 5.87
N TYR A 162 9.95 2.75 4.81
CA TYR A 162 10.41 2.93 3.44
C TYR A 162 9.87 4.23 2.86
N MET A 163 10.57 4.79 1.87
CA MET A 163 10.03 5.79 0.96
C MET A 163 9.73 5.14 -0.40
N MET A 164 8.54 5.37 -0.93
CA MET A 164 8.14 4.87 -2.25
C MET A 164 9.02 5.44 -3.35
N ARG A 165 9.57 4.56 -4.20
CA ARG A 165 10.29 4.90 -5.42
C ARG A 165 9.40 4.75 -6.66
N SER A 166 8.58 3.70 -6.70
CA SER A 166 7.58 3.49 -7.74
C SER A 166 6.35 2.76 -7.20
N ASN A 167 5.19 3.11 -7.73
CA ASN A 167 3.96 2.34 -7.63
C ASN A 167 3.52 1.97 -9.05
N THR A 168 3.74 0.71 -9.46
CA THR A 168 2.80 0.07 -10.37
C THR A 168 1.59 -0.40 -9.53
N ASN A 169 0.46 -0.72 -10.15
CA ASN A 169 -0.74 -1.13 -9.41
C ASN A 169 -0.58 -2.44 -8.60
N GLU A 170 0.55 -3.13 -8.78
CA GLU A 170 0.82 -4.47 -8.29
C GLU A 170 2.02 -4.51 -7.31
N TYR A 171 3.05 -3.65 -7.49
CA TYR A 171 4.31 -3.72 -6.72
C TYR A 171 4.78 -2.37 -6.15
N PHE A 172 5.03 -2.35 -4.83
CA PHE A 172 5.63 -1.21 -4.12
C PHE A 172 7.16 -1.34 -4.02
N THR A 173 7.89 -0.74 -4.97
CA THR A 173 9.35 -0.57 -4.81
C THR A 173 9.65 0.68 -3.99
N GLY A 174 10.50 0.54 -2.98
CA GLY A 174 10.83 1.62 -2.05
C GLY A 174 12.27 1.54 -1.56
N ILE A 175 12.75 2.66 -1.04
CA ILE A 175 14.09 2.80 -0.45
C ILE A 175 13.94 2.82 1.07
N LYS A 176 14.65 1.95 1.76
CA LYS A 176 14.63 1.84 3.23
C LYS A 176 15.15 3.13 3.87
N ILE A 177 14.42 3.68 4.83
CA ILE A 177 14.84 4.87 5.56
C ILE A 177 15.78 4.45 6.69
N LYS A 178 16.97 5.06 6.70
CA LYS A 178 18.01 4.81 7.70
C LYS A 178 17.89 5.78 8.88
N ASN A 179 18.33 5.37 10.06
CA ASN A 179 18.29 6.17 11.30
C ASN A 179 18.97 7.55 11.12
N LYS A 180 20.09 7.59 10.38
CA LYS A 180 20.77 8.85 9.99
C LYS A 180 19.90 9.86 9.21
N HIS A 181 18.82 9.41 8.56
CA HIS A 181 17.88 10.31 7.86
C HIS A 181 16.89 10.91 8.86
N LEU A 182 16.36 10.09 9.78
CA LEU A 182 15.44 10.52 10.84
C LEU A 182 16.09 11.57 11.76
N GLU A 183 17.35 11.35 12.16
CA GLU A 183 18.15 12.31 12.93
C GLU A 183 18.24 13.70 12.27
N GLN A 184 18.22 13.74 10.93
CA GLN A 184 18.33 14.98 10.14
C GLN A 184 16.97 15.65 9.85
N TRP A 185 15.85 14.99 10.15
CA TRP A 185 14.51 15.53 9.99
C TRP A 185 14.01 16.31 11.22
N GLU A 186 14.72 16.21 12.35
CA GLU A 186 14.32 16.77 13.65
C GLU A 186 12.93 16.27 14.13
N MET A 187 12.56 15.05 13.71
CA MET A 187 11.30 14.38 14.04
C MET A 187 11.52 13.20 14.99
N THR A 188 10.52 12.90 15.82
CA THR A 188 10.50 11.65 16.60
C THR A 188 10.18 10.45 15.69
N LYS A 189 10.67 9.26 16.05
CA LYS A 189 10.41 8.04 15.29
C LYS A 189 8.91 7.76 15.19
N GLU A 190 8.23 7.90 16.32
CA GLU A 190 6.82 7.61 16.51
C GLU A 190 5.93 8.45 15.59
N ALA A 191 6.21 9.76 15.48
CA ALA A 191 5.45 10.67 14.60
C ALA A 191 5.68 10.36 13.11
N VAL A 192 6.87 9.88 12.74
CA VAL A 192 7.17 9.49 11.35
C VAL A 192 6.52 8.15 11.00
N MET A 193 6.54 7.19 11.93
CA MET A 193 5.88 5.90 11.78
C MET A 193 4.35 6.05 11.73
N GLU A 194 3.76 6.90 12.57
CA GLU A 194 2.32 7.19 12.54
C GLU A 194 1.87 7.75 11.17
N GLU A 195 2.63 8.70 10.60
CA GLU A 195 2.36 9.23 9.25
C GLU A 195 2.54 8.14 8.17
N ALA A 196 3.59 7.32 8.27
CA ALA A 196 3.84 6.24 7.33
C ALA A 196 2.73 5.16 7.38
N PHE A 197 2.21 4.81 8.55
CA PHE A 197 1.07 3.90 8.69
C PHE A 197 -0.20 4.48 8.07
N LYS A 198 -0.49 5.78 8.24
CA LYS A 198 -1.63 6.45 7.58
C LYS A 198 -1.52 6.39 6.06
N ASN A 199 -0.35 6.68 5.51
CA ASN A 199 -0.10 6.57 4.07
C ASN A 199 -0.26 5.13 3.58
N THR A 200 0.31 4.16 4.31
CA THR A 200 0.23 2.74 3.95
C THR A 200 -1.23 2.27 3.93
N TYR A 201 -2.03 2.66 4.94
CA TYR A 201 -3.48 2.39 4.97
C TYR A 201 -4.23 3.02 3.78
N GLN A 202 -3.88 4.24 3.37
CA GLN A 202 -4.52 4.91 2.23
C GLN A 202 -4.13 4.28 0.89
N MET A 203 -2.88 3.83 0.76
CA MET A 203 -2.36 3.17 -0.43
C MET A 203 -2.87 1.74 -0.59
N ALA A 204 -2.94 1.00 0.52
CA ALA A 204 -3.30 -0.40 0.57
C ALA A 204 -4.34 -0.66 1.68
N PRO A 205 -5.62 -0.24 1.52
CA PRO A 205 -6.65 -0.44 2.54
C PRO A 205 -6.80 -1.89 2.99
N PRO A 206 -7.14 -2.14 4.28
CA PRO A 206 -7.25 -3.49 4.81
C PRO A 206 -8.51 -4.19 4.28
N LEU A 207 -8.34 -5.44 3.85
CA LEU A 207 -9.41 -6.31 3.36
C LEU A 207 -9.55 -7.55 4.23
N LEU A 208 -10.80 -7.97 4.43
CA LEU A 208 -11.13 -9.14 5.22
C LEU A 208 -11.70 -10.28 4.37
N TYR A 209 -11.15 -11.47 4.55
CA TYR A 209 -11.53 -12.69 3.84
C TYR A 209 -12.17 -13.65 4.84
N THR A 210 -13.42 -14.02 4.57
CA THR A 210 -14.23 -14.87 5.45
C THR A 210 -14.31 -16.31 4.94
N ASN A 211 -14.65 -17.25 5.82
CA ASN A 211 -14.77 -18.67 5.48
C ASN A 211 -15.92 -18.96 4.48
N HIS A 212 -16.73 -17.96 4.17
CA HIS A 212 -17.95 -18.09 3.36
C HIS A 212 -17.82 -17.54 1.93
N GLY A 213 -16.60 -17.22 1.49
CA GLY A 213 -16.25 -17.23 0.06
C GLY A 213 -16.33 -15.89 -0.67
N ASN A 214 -15.66 -14.86 -0.14
CA ASN A 214 -15.33 -13.64 -0.88
C ASN A 214 -13.86 -13.65 -1.35
N GLU A 215 -13.58 -14.25 -2.52
CA GLU A 215 -12.22 -14.29 -3.12
C GLU A 215 -11.58 -12.90 -3.32
N TRP A 216 -12.39 -11.84 -3.26
CA TRP A 216 -12.02 -10.45 -3.50
C TRP A 216 -11.78 -9.62 -2.22
N GLY A 217 -12.06 -10.18 -1.03
CA GLY A 217 -12.00 -9.47 0.25
C GLY A 217 -13.13 -8.46 0.47
N GLU A 218 -13.42 -8.13 1.73
CA GLU A 218 -14.46 -7.18 2.13
C GLU A 218 -13.87 -6.01 2.94
N PRO A 219 -14.20 -4.75 2.60
CA PRO A 219 -13.95 -3.61 3.48
C PRO A 219 -14.80 -3.70 4.76
N PHE A 220 -14.15 -3.68 5.93
CA PHE A 220 -14.80 -3.90 7.23
C PHE A 220 -14.67 -2.73 8.23
N MET A 221 -13.88 -1.72 7.86
CA MET A 221 -13.61 -0.54 8.69
C MET A 221 -14.79 0.45 8.75
N GLU A 222 -15.72 0.37 7.79
CA GLU A 222 -16.89 1.24 7.73
C GLU A 222 -18.03 0.79 8.66
N ASN A 223 -18.86 1.74 9.09
CA ASN A 223 -20.04 1.51 9.92
C ASN A 223 -21.16 0.87 9.08
N GLY A 224 -21.40 -0.42 9.29
CA GLY A 224 -22.36 -1.22 8.52
C GLY A 224 -21.78 -2.52 7.95
N ALA A 225 -20.48 -2.76 8.12
CA ALA A 225 -19.80 -4.00 7.72
C ALA A 225 -20.51 -5.28 8.18
N SER A 226 -20.32 -6.35 7.40
CA SER A 226 -20.96 -7.66 7.55
C SER A 226 -20.72 -8.28 8.93
N CYS A 227 -21.73 -9.01 9.44
CA CYS A 227 -21.60 -9.72 10.70
C CYS A 227 -20.76 -10.99 10.53
N LEU A 228 -19.63 -11.08 11.24
CA LEU A 228 -18.81 -12.29 11.27
C LEU A 228 -19.65 -13.49 11.72
N SER A 229 -19.62 -14.57 10.96
CA SER A 229 -20.36 -15.78 11.33
C SER A 229 -19.75 -16.45 12.55
N LYS A 230 -20.44 -17.45 13.12
CA LYS A 230 -19.83 -18.31 14.13
C LYS A 230 -18.66 -19.12 13.56
N SER A 231 -18.68 -19.47 12.27
CA SER A 231 -17.57 -20.21 11.65
C SER A 231 -16.32 -19.34 11.62
N ASP A 232 -16.46 -18.08 11.23
CA ASP A 232 -15.38 -17.09 11.14
C ASP A 232 -14.68 -16.86 12.47
N ARG A 233 -15.45 -16.70 13.55
CA ARG A 233 -14.85 -16.49 14.87
C ARG A 233 -14.20 -17.75 15.45
N VAL A 234 -14.62 -18.94 15.05
CA VAL A 234 -14.05 -20.22 15.51
C VAL A 234 -12.81 -20.62 14.71
N ARG A 235 -12.87 -20.54 13.38
CA ARG A 235 -11.81 -20.97 12.45
C ARG A 235 -10.78 -19.89 12.13
N GLY A 236 -11.05 -18.66 12.54
CA GLY A 236 -10.26 -17.50 12.14
C GLY A 236 -10.76 -16.88 10.84
N ILE A 237 -10.32 -15.64 10.62
CA ILE A 237 -10.53 -14.85 9.40
C ILE A 237 -9.19 -14.34 8.91
N GLN A 238 -9.00 -14.32 7.60
CA GLN A 238 -7.79 -13.81 7.00
C GLN A 238 -7.89 -12.30 6.81
N LEU A 239 -6.82 -11.60 7.18
CA LEU A 239 -6.65 -10.16 7.04
C LEU A 239 -5.46 -9.89 6.12
N SER A 240 -5.69 -9.06 5.10
CA SER A 240 -4.67 -8.62 4.15
C SER A 240 -4.99 -7.18 3.68
N THR A 241 -4.48 -6.78 2.51
CA THR A 241 -4.78 -5.52 1.83
C THR A 241 -5.19 -5.79 0.39
N ASN A 242 -5.62 -4.75 -0.33
CA ASN A 242 -5.84 -4.83 -1.77
C ASN A 242 -4.55 -4.78 -2.64
N ALA A 243 -3.36 -4.89 -2.05
CA ALA A 243 -2.08 -4.94 -2.74
C ALA A 243 -1.49 -6.36 -2.76
N GLU A 244 -0.72 -6.71 -3.80
CA GLU A 244 -0.18 -8.07 -3.99
C GLU A 244 0.91 -8.46 -2.99
N GLU A 245 1.61 -7.48 -2.39
CA GLU A 245 2.71 -7.72 -1.45
C GLU A 245 2.53 -6.98 -0.11
N TYR A 246 3.06 -7.59 0.96
CA TYR A 246 3.17 -7.02 2.32
C TYR A 246 1.83 -6.78 3.03
N GLY A 247 0.72 -7.36 2.55
CA GLY A 247 -0.62 -7.17 3.10
C GLY A 247 -0.80 -7.52 4.58
N ALA A 248 0.10 -8.30 5.20
CA ALA A 248 0.14 -8.52 6.65
C ALA A 248 0.32 -7.23 7.46
N VAL A 249 0.82 -6.15 6.82
CA VAL A 249 0.96 -4.82 7.42
C VAL A 249 -0.35 -4.27 7.98
N SER A 250 -1.49 -4.73 7.43
CA SER A 250 -2.84 -4.39 7.84
C SER A 250 -3.14 -4.71 9.32
N VAL A 251 -2.49 -5.73 9.90
CA VAL A 251 -2.58 -6.06 11.32
C VAL A 251 -2.13 -4.89 12.21
N PHE A 252 -1.14 -4.12 11.75
CA PHE A 252 -0.52 -3.01 12.49
C PHE A 252 -1.17 -1.66 12.20
N TYR A 253 -2.19 -1.60 11.33
CA TYR A 253 -2.88 -0.35 11.02
C TYR A 253 -3.67 0.19 12.21
N PRO A 254 -3.64 1.53 12.46
CA PRO A 254 -4.41 2.17 13.53
C PRO A 254 -5.89 1.77 13.51
N GLY A 255 -6.36 1.20 14.62
CA GLY A 255 -7.76 0.82 14.82
C GLY A 255 -8.23 -0.48 14.15
N VAL A 256 -7.41 -1.17 13.33
CA VAL A 256 -7.83 -2.42 12.66
C VAL A 256 -8.10 -3.54 13.68
N LEU A 257 -7.15 -3.85 14.56
CA LEU A 257 -7.36 -4.88 15.58
C LEU A 257 -8.47 -4.51 16.56
N GLN A 258 -8.57 -3.23 16.92
CA GLN A 258 -9.68 -2.72 17.73
C GLN A 258 -11.05 -2.98 17.07
N ARG A 259 -11.16 -2.74 15.75
CA ARG A 259 -12.36 -3.00 14.96
C ARG A 259 -12.68 -4.49 14.89
N LEU A 260 -11.70 -5.35 14.61
CA LEU A 260 -11.90 -6.81 14.57
C LEU A 260 -12.32 -7.37 15.94
N ALA A 261 -11.70 -6.88 17.02
CA ALA A 261 -12.02 -7.31 18.38
C ALA A 261 -13.40 -6.81 18.87
N GLN A 262 -13.90 -5.70 18.33
CA GLN A 262 -15.31 -5.29 18.46
C GLN A 262 -16.25 -6.23 17.70
N LEU A 263 -15.95 -6.55 16.44
CA LEU A 263 -16.76 -7.43 15.59
C LEU A 263 -16.82 -8.87 16.12
N MET A 264 -15.73 -9.37 16.72
CA MET A 264 -15.68 -10.67 17.39
C MET A 264 -16.18 -10.65 18.84
N ALA A 265 -16.35 -9.46 19.44
CA ALA A 265 -16.57 -9.27 20.87
C ALA A 265 -15.57 -10.02 21.78
N SER A 266 -14.33 -10.21 21.30
CA SER A 266 -13.29 -11.02 21.95
C SER A 266 -11.92 -10.37 21.77
N ASP A 267 -11.01 -10.59 22.73
CA ASP A 267 -9.57 -10.48 22.47
C ASP A 267 -9.18 -11.42 21.32
N LEU A 268 -8.04 -11.17 20.68
CA LEU A 268 -7.66 -11.85 19.44
C LEU A 268 -6.38 -12.65 19.61
N TYR A 269 -6.34 -13.85 19.03
CA TYR A 269 -5.08 -14.52 18.65
C TYR A 269 -4.78 -14.20 17.19
N ILE A 270 -3.50 -14.06 16.86
CA ILE A 270 -3.02 -13.64 15.54
C ILE A 270 -1.83 -14.52 15.16
N ILE A 271 -1.85 -15.13 13.98
CA ILE A 271 -0.68 -15.72 13.34
C ILE A 271 -0.47 -15.04 11.98
N PHE A 272 0.77 -15.01 11.50
CA PHE A 272 1.12 -14.44 10.21
C PHE A 272 1.45 -15.57 9.23
N THR A 273 0.48 -15.92 8.37
CA THR A 273 0.60 -17.03 7.41
C THR A 273 1.62 -16.75 6.30
N SER A 274 1.85 -15.47 6.00
CA SER A 274 2.98 -14.99 5.20
C SER A 274 3.24 -13.50 5.44
N ARG A 275 4.20 -12.91 4.71
CA ARG A 275 4.33 -11.44 4.59
C ARG A 275 3.09 -10.76 4.00
N ASN A 276 2.22 -11.49 3.31
CA ASN A 276 1.04 -10.94 2.62
C ASN A 276 -0.25 -10.99 3.44
N GLU A 277 -0.31 -11.76 4.52
CA GLU A 277 -1.55 -12.03 5.24
C GLU A 277 -1.32 -12.53 6.67
N GLY A 278 -2.31 -12.32 7.53
CA GLY A 278 -2.38 -12.96 8.85
C GLY A 278 -3.79 -13.47 9.13
N VAL A 279 -3.89 -14.51 9.95
CA VAL A 279 -5.17 -15.10 10.38
C VAL A 279 -5.46 -14.67 11.81
N ILE A 280 -6.68 -14.16 12.01
CA ILE A 280 -7.16 -13.54 13.24
C ILE A 280 -8.25 -14.43 13.83
N TYR A 281 -8.13 -14.83 15.10
CA TYR A 281 -9.03 -15.76 15.78
C TYR A 281 -9.63 -15.15 17.06
N SER A 282 -10.84 -15.59 17.41
CA SER A 282 -11.51 -15.19 18.66
C SER A 282 -10.95 -15.99 19.84
N VAL A 283 -10.29 -15.33 20.80
CA VAL A 283 -9.82 -15.97 22.05
C VAL A 283 -10.95 -16.69 22.80
N ASN A 284 -12.19 -16.21 22.68
CA ASN A 284 -13.37 -16.78 23.34
C ASN A 284 -13.98 -18.01 22.63
N GLU A 285 -13.72 -18.21 21.33
CA GLU A 285 -14.41 -19.23 20.51
C GLU A 285 -13.47 -20.22 19.79
N SER A 286 -12.20 -19.85 19.56
CA SER A 286 -11.21 -20.71 18.91
C SER A 286 -10.45 -21.61 19.90
N ASN A 287 -9.88 -22.71 19.39
CA ASN A 287 -9.06 -23.61 20.17
C ASN A 287 -7.56 -23.25 20.02
N LEU A 288 -6.93 -22.83 21.10
CA LEU A 288 -5.52 -22.42 21.13
C LEU A 288 -4.56 -23.52 20.65
N GLU A 289 -4.80 -24.79 21.01
CA GLU A 289 -3.91 -25.89 20.61
C GLU A 289 -4.00 -26.20 19.12
N ASN A 290 -5.17 -25.97 18.50
CA ASN A 290 -5.30 -26.04 17.04
C ASN A 290 -4.51 -24.91 16.36
N ILE A 291 -4.59 -23.67 16.88
CA ILE A 291 -3.84 -22.52 16.32
C ILE A 291 -2.33 -22.73 16.48
N LYS A 292 -1.87 -23.26 17.63
CA LYS A 292 -0.46 -23.65 17.84
C LYS A 292 -0.01 -24.75 16.86
N ALA A 293 -0.88 -25.71 16.55
CA ALA A 293 -0.58 -26.76 15.59
C ALA A 293 -0.47 -26.22 14.15
N GLU A 294 -1.40 -25.36 13.75
CA GLU A 294 -1.42 -24.67 12.45
C GLU A 294 -0.15 -23.80 12.24
N LEU A 295 0.23 -23.01 13.26
CA LEU A 295 1.48 -22.24 13.27
C LEU A 295 2.72 -23.14 13.11
N ASN A 296 2.76 -24.28 13.81
CA ASN A 296 3.90 -25.19 13.77
C ASN A 296 4.01 -25.92 12.42
N GLU A 297 2.89 -26.39 11.87
CA GLU A 297 2.82 -26.99 10.53
C GLU A 297 3.35 -26.01 9.47
N MET A 298 2.86 -24.77 9.49
CA MET A 298 3.36 -23.68 8.62
C MET A 298 4.87 -23.45 8.78
N VAL A 299 5.38 -23.26 10.01
CA VAL A 299 6.83 -23.04 10.24
C VAL A 299 7.68 -24.22 9.74
N ILE A 300 7.17 -25.45 9.83
CA ILE A 300 7.83 -26.64 9.29
C ILE A 300 7.83 -26.63 7.75
N GLU A 301 6.77 -26.19 7.08
CA GLU A 301 6.72 -26.11 5.62
C GLU A 301 7.75 -25.11 5.05
N TYR A 302 7.81 -23.91 5.63
CA TYR A 302 8.83 -22.91 5.28
C TYR A 302 10.25 -23.40 5.60
N GLY A 303 10.48 -23.94 6.81
CA GLY A 303 11.80 -24.41 7.24
C GLY A 303 12.36 -25.64 6.50
N ASN A 304 11.51 -26.37 5.76
CA ASN A 304 11.92 -27.44 4.86
C ASN A 304 12.14 -26.97 3.40
N GLY A 305 12.00 -25.67 3.12
CA GLY A 305 12.13 -25.10 1.78
C GLY A 305 11.01 -25.52 0.82
N MET A 306 9.83 -25.88 1.32
CA MET A 306 8.65 -26.15 0.48
C MET A 306 8.01 -24.85 -0.04
N VAL A 307 8.29 -23.74 0.64
CA VAL A 307 7.89 -22.37 0.30
C VAL A 307 9.14 -21.47 0.38
N TYR A 308 9.10 -20.27 -0.22
CA TYR A 308 10.19 -19.31 -0.10
C TYR A 308 10.35 -18.85 1.36
N GLU A 309 11.54 -19.02 1.95
CA GLU A 309 11.83 -18.64 3.34
C GLU A 309 11.56 -17.14 3.63
N ASP A 310 11.72 -16.27 2.62
CA ASP A 310 11.45 -14.83 2.71
C ASP A 310 9.95 -14.46 2.78
N ASP A 311 9.04 -15.40 2.48
CA ASP A 311 7.60 -15.20 2.64
C ASP A 311 7.13 -15.45 4.09
N LEU A 312 7.92 -16.15 4.94
CA LEU A 312 7.60 -16.34 6.36
C LEU A 312 7.85 -15.05 7.15
N LEU A 313 6.77 -14.43 7.64
CA LEU A 313 6.88 -13.19 8.41
C LEU A 313 7.24 -13.43 9.89
N SER A 314 6.72 -14.48 10.50
CA SER A 314 6.88 -14.74 11.94
C SER A 314 6.80 -16.21 12.31
N GLU A 315 7.61 -16.64 13.28
CA GLU A 315 7.53 -17.96 13.93
C GLU A 315 6.64 -17.95 15.20
N GLU A 316 6.19 -16.77 15.65
CA GLU A 316 5.50 -16.55 16.92
C GLU A 316 3.97 -16.48 16.82
N LEU A 317 3.29 -16.86 17.92
CA LEU A 317 1.86 -16.58 18.13
C LEU A 317 1.69 -15.20 18.78
N TYR A 318 0.80 -14.37 18.25
CA TYR A 318 0.48 -13.06 18.80
C TYR A 318 -0.88 -13.02 19.49
N TYR A 319 -1.03 -12.08 20.42
CA TYR A 319 -2.26 -11.79 21.15
C TYR A 319 -2.50 -10.29 21.18
N TYR A 320 -3.76 -9.88 20.97
CA TYR A 320 -4.21 -8.50 21.11
C TYR A 320 -5.23 -8.37 22.25
N SER A 321 -4.90 -7.50 23.21
CA SER A 321 -5.73 -7.14 24.35
C SER A 321 -6.63 -5.96 24.01
N ARG A 322 -7.95 -6.14 24.12
CA ARG A 322 -8.94 -5.06 23.94
C ARG A 322 -8.89 -3.99 25.02
N ILE A 323 -8.38 -4.34 26.21
CA ILE A 323 -8.32 -3.43 27.37
C ILE A 323 -7.08 -2.53 27.28
N GLU A 324 -5.97 -3.07 26.78
CA GLU A 324 -4.71 -2.35 26.63
C GLU A 324 -4.55 -1.69 25.26
N ASP A 325 -5.44 -2.02 24.31
CA ASP A 325 -5.37 -1.67 22.88
C ASP A 325 -3.99 -1.97 22.28
N LYS A 326 -3.48 -3.18 22.58
CA LYS A 326 -2.08 -3.55 22.33
C LYS A 326 -1.93 -4.99 21.85
N ILE A 327 -1.10 -5.16 20.83
CA ILE A 327 -0.58 -6.44 20.35
C ILE A 327 0.75 -6.78 21.05
N SER A 328 0.94 -8.05 21.38
CA SER A 328 2.20 -8.62 21.89
C SER A 328 2.35 -10.07 21.49
N VAL A 329 3.56 -10.64 21.58
CA VAL A 329 3.75 -12.09 21.55
C VAL A 329 2.92 -12.74 22.67
N TYR A 330 2.28 -13.87 22.36
CA TYR A 330 1.48 -14.62 23.30
C TYR A 330 2.37 -15.34 24.31
N MET A 331 2.29 -14.92 25.57
CA MET A 331 2.97 -15.58 26.69
C MET A 331 1.96 -16.46 27.42
N GLU A 332 2.17 -17.78 27.39
CA GLU A 332 1.30 -18.71 28.11
C GLU A 332 1.37 -18.45 29.62
N LYS A 333 0.22 -18.13 30.23
CA LYS A 333 0.14 -17.78 31.66
C LYS A 333 0.43 -19.02 32.51
N VAL A 334 1.68 -19.13 32.98
CA VAL A 334 2.12 -20.15 33.92
C VAL A 334 1.17 -20.17 35.13
N LYS A 335 0.38 -21.24 35.26
CA LYS A 335 -0.49 -21.45 36.42
C LYS A 335 0.36 -21.75 37.65
N VAL A 336 0.68 -20.72 38.43
CA VAL A 336 1.25 -20.88 39.76
C VAL A 336 0.16 -21.46 40.67
N SER A 337 0.17 -22.79 40.82
CA SER A 337 -0.69 -23.48 41.78
C SER A 337 -0.19 -23.23 43.20
N PHE A 338 -0.85 -22.32 43.93
CA PHE A 338 -0.61 -22.14 45.35
C PHE A 338 -1.21 -23.33 46.12
N THR A 339 -0.38 -24.32 46.44
CA THR A 339 -0.75 -25.40 47.35
C THR A 339 -0.73 -24.87 48.78
N THR A 340 -1.89 -24.50 49.31
CA THR A 340 -2.03 -24.11 50.71
C THR A 340 -1.77 -25.33 51.60
N VAL A 341 -0.57 -25.40 52.19
CA VAL A 341 -0.25 -26.43 53.20
C VAL A 341 -0.94 -26.02 54.49
N ASN A 342 -2.09 -26.63 54.77
CA ASN A 342 -2.69 -26.57 56.10
C ASN A 342 -1.79 -27.35 57.07
N LEU A 343 -0.96 -26.61 57.82
CA LEU A 343 -0.36 -27.13 59.05
C LEU A 343 -1.51 -27.32 60.05
N ALA A 344 -1.90 -28.57 60.27
CA ALA A 344 -2.76 -28.91 61.39
C ALA A 344 -1.96 -28.65 62.69
N GLU A 345 -2.54 -27.92 63.62
CA GLU A 345 -1.97 -27.73 64.95
C GLU A 345 -1.98 -29.07 65.68
N GLU A 346 -0.80 -29.61 66.01
CA GLU A 346 -0.69 -30.71 66.98
C GLU A 346 -0.96 -30.16 68.38
N HIS A 347 -1.89 -30.81 69.09
CA HIS A 347 -2.39 -30.45 70.43
C HIS A 347 -1.47 -30.89 71.57
#